data_AF-A0A7X7HS18-F1
#
_entry.id   AF-A0A7X7HS18-F1
#
_cell.length_a   1.000
_cell.length_b   1.000
_cell.length_c   1.000
_cell.angle_alpha   90.00
_cell.angle_beta   90.00
_cell.angle_gamma   90.00
#
_symmetry.space_group_name_H-M   'P 1'
#
loop_
_entity.id
_entity.type
_entity.pdbx_description
1 polymer ?
#
loop_
_entity_poly.entity_id
_entity_poly.type
_entity_poly.pdbx_seq_one_letter_code
_entity_poly.pdbx_strand_id
1 'polypeptide(L)'
;MEITERARQNLFARLDERLGRAEAETMMELLPHQGWSDVARRGDLENMERSLNDRITAESAVLRAEMAGLRADLNTEMAELRSD
;
A
#
# COMPACT_ATOMS: atom_id res chain seq x y z
N MET A 1 7.08 15.83 -8.80
CA MET A 1 7.90 16.29 -9.95
C MET A 1 8.66 15.06 -10.44
N GLU A 2 8.19 14.43 -11.51
CA GLU A 2 8.89 13.27 -12.09
C GLU A 2 10.05 13.78 -12.93
N ILE A 3 11.28 13.38 -12.60
CA ILE A 3 12.42 13.61 -13.50
C ILE A 3 12.31 12.55 -14.59
N THR A 4 11.95 12.98 -15.79
CA THR A 4 11.83 12.08 -16.95
C THR A 4 13.21 11.60 -17.40
N GLU A 5 13.25 10.44 -18.06
CA GLU A 5 14.50 9.90 -18.63
C GLU A 5 15.16 10.88 -19.61
N ARG A 6 14.36 11.64 -20.36
CA ARG A 6 14.84 12.71 -21.24
C ARG A 6 15.52 13.85 -20.48
N ALA A 7 15.01 14.22 -19.30
CA ALA A 7 15.64 15.24 -18.46
C ALA A 7 16.95 14.74 -17.86
N ARG A 8 17.02 13.44 -17.49
CA ARG A 8 18.22 12.76 -17.00
C ARG A 8 19.33 12.75 -18.06
N GLN A 9 19.00 12.39 -19.31
CA GLN A 9 19.95 12.39 -20.43
C GLN A 9 20.47 13.80 -20.76
N ASN A 10 19.60 14.80 -20.76
CA ASN A 10 20.00 16.20 -20.97
C ASN A 10 20.91 16.73 -19.86
N LEU A 11 20.70 16.31 -18.61
CA LEU A 11 21.58 16.65 -17.49
C LEU A 11 22.96 16.01 -17.67
N PHE A 12 23.00 14.72 -18.01
CA PHE A 12 24.26 14.02 -18.27
C PHE A 12 25.09 14.70 -19.37
N ALA A 13 24.49 15.03 -20.51
CA ALA A 13 25.19 15.69 -21.62
C ALA A 13 25.82 17.03 -21.19
N ARG A 14 25.11 17.82 -20.38
CA ARG A 14 25.62 19.10 -19.87
C ARG A 14 26.73 18.93 -18.83
N LEU A 15 26.67 17.86 -18.04
CA LEU A 15 27.71 17.54 -17.06
C LEU A 15 28.98 17.03 -17.76
N ASP A 16 28.83 16.17 -18.78
CA ASP A 16 29.93 15.65 -19.59
C ASP A 16 30.69 16.78 -20.30
N GLU A 17 29.96 17.71 -20.92
CA GLU A 17 30.55 18.90 -21.58
C GLU A 17 31.39 19.78 -20.63
N ARG A 18 31.05 19.83 -19.34
CA ARG A 18 31.66 20.77 -18.38
C ARG A 18 32.67 20.16 -17.43
N LEU A 19 32.42 18.93 -17.00
CA LEU A 19 33.17 18.26 -15.96
C LEU A 19 33.97 17.07 -16.50
N GLY A 20 33.62 16.59 -17.70
CA GLY A 20 34.14 15.35 -18.25
C GLY A 20 33.27 14.15 -17.89
N ARG A 21 33.45 13.09 -18.66
CA ARG A 21 32.59 11.90 -18.62
C ARG A 21 32.60 11.19 -17.27
N ALA A 22 33.77 11.03 -16.65
CA ALA A 22 33.90 10.29 -15.40
C ALA A 22 33.20 11.01 -14.23
N GLU A 23 33.34 12.33 -14.19
CA GLU A 23 32.71 13.21 -13.20
C GLU A 23 31.20 13.27 -13.40
N ALA A 24 30.74 13.31 -14.66
CA ALA A 24 29.33 13.25 -15.01
C ALA A 24 28.69 11.92 -14.60
N GLU A 25 29.34 10.78 -14.89
CA GLU A 25 28.89 9.45 -14.49
C GLU A 25 28.77 9.34 -12.95
N THR A 26 29.78 9.80 -12.22
CA THR A 26 29.78 9.85 -10.75
C THR A 26 28.61 10.67 -10.21
N MET A 27 28.36 11.84 -10.80
CA MET A 27 27.28 12.73 -10.36
C MET A 27 25.90 12.14 -10.66
N MET A 28 25.75 11.42 -11.77
CA MET A 28 24.51 10.71 -12.09
C MET A 28 24.24 9.52 -11.18
N GLU A 29 25.29 8.85 -10.69
CA GLU A 29 25.21 7.74 -9.74
C GLU A 29 24.78 8.21 -8.34
N LEU A 30 25.13 9.45 -7.96
CA LEU A 30 24.69 10.07 -6.71
C LEU A 30 23.23 10.55 -6.75
N LEU A 31 22.62 10.66 -7.93
CA LEU A 31 21.21 11.01 -8.03
C LEU A 31 20.34 9.81 -7.66
N PRO A 32 19.25 10.01 -6.89
CA PRO A 32 18.31 8.93 -6.64
C PRO A 32 17.86 8.30 -7.97
N HIS A 33 18.11 7.00 -8.08
CA HIS A 33 17.87 6.17 -9.26
C HIS A 33 16.37 5.99 -9.53
N GLN A 34 15.54 6.19 -8.51
CA GLN A 34 14.08 6.07 -8.56
C GLN A 34 13.47 7.40 -8.17
N GLY A 35 12.42 7.81 -8.89
CA GLY A 35 11.69 9.02 -8.57
C GLY A 35 11.01 8.88 -7.20
N TRP A 36 10.74 10.00 -6.54
CA TRP A 36 9.88 10.04 -5.34
C TRP A 36 8.42 9.56 -5.61
N SER A 37 8.11 9.14 -6.84
CA SER A 37 6.90 8.43 -7.24
C SER A 37 6.81 7.04 -6.62
N ASP A 38 7.94 6.36 -6.43
CA ASP A 38 7.98 4.97 -5.93
C ASP A 38 7.95 4.90 -4.40
N VAL A 39 8.03 6.06 -3.73
CA VAL A 39 7.89 6.16 -2.29
C VAL A 39 6.44 6.47 -1.96
N ALA A 40 5.74 5.50 -1.37
CA ALA A 40 4.40 5.69 -0.84
C ALA A 40 4.40 6.92 0.08
N ARG A 41 3.53 7.90 -0.22
CA ARG A 41 3.45 9.12 0.59
C ARG A 41 2.78 8.76 1.90
N ARG A 42 3.01 9.60 2.93
CA ARG A 42 2.36 9.43 4.23
C ARG A 42 0.83 9.33 4.10
N GLY A 43 0.22 10.15 3.25
CA GLY A 43 -1.22 10.09 2.99
C GLY A 43 -1.69 8.79 2.32
N ASP A 44 -0.87 8.16 1.48
CA ASP A 44 -1.18 6.87 0.88
C ASP A 44 -1.19 5.77 1.94
N LEU A 45 -0.24 5.81 2.88
CA LEU A 45 -0.18 4.90 4.03
C LEU A 45 -1.35 5.13 4.99
N GLU A 46 -1.70 6.38 5.32
CA GLU A 46 -2.86 6.72 6.15
C GLU A 46 -4.18 6.23 5.52
N ASN A 47 -4.30 6.32 4.18
CA ASN A 47 -5.45 5.78 3.46
C ASN A 47 -5.50 4.26 3.49
N MET A 48 -4.34 3.60 3.30
CA MET A 48 -4.20 2.15 3.37
C MET A 48 -4.56 1.63 4.77
N GLU A 49 -4.05 2.29 5.82
CA GLU A 49 -4.32 1.96 7.22
C GLU A 49 -5.82 2.06 7.55
N ARG A 50 -6.47 3.15 7.15
CA ARG A 50 -7.92 3.31 7.34
C ARG A 50 -8.71 2.20 6.62
N SER A 51 -8.38 1.95 5.36
CA SER A 51 -9.02 0.89 4.56
C SER A 51 -8.87 -0.48 5.21
N LEU A 52 -7.69 -0.81 5.76
CA LEU A 52 -7.46 -2.07 6.47
C LEU A 52 -8.26 -2.16 7.77
N ASN A 53 -8.27 -1.09 8.57
CA ASN A 53 -9.04 -1.05 9.82
C ASN A 53 -10.55 -1.18 9.58
N ASP A 54 -11.08 -0.53 8.54
CA ASP A 54 -12.49 -0.64 8.16
C ASP A 54 -12.84 -2.07 7.75
N ARG A 55 -11.99 -2.73 6.96
CA ARG A 55 -12.17 -4.13 6.56
C ARG A 55 -12.14 -5.08 7.74
N ILE A 56 -11.15 -4.95 8.64
CA ILE A 56 -11.05 -5.78 9.84
C ILE A 56 -12.29 -5.61 10.73
N THR A 57 -12.77 -4.37 10.87
CA THR A 57 -13.96 -4.06 11.67
C THR A 57 -15.21 -4.69 11.05
N ALA A 58 -15.37 -4.58 9.73
CA ALA A 58 -16.49 -5.17 9.01
C ALA A 58 -16.48 -6.71 9.09
N GLU A 59 -15.34 -7.35 8.83
CA GLU A 59 -15.19 -8.81 8.93
C GLU A 59 -15.46 -9.30 10.36
N SER A 60 -14.97 -8.57 11.38
CA SER A 60 -15.26 -8.88 12.78
C SER A 60 -16.74 -8.76 13.14
N ALA A 61 -17.47 -7.82 12.52
CA ALA A 61 -18.91 -7.69 12.73
C ALA A 61 -19.68 -8.84 12.08
N VAL A 62 -19.29 -9.24 10.87
CA VAL A 62 -19.88 -10.40 10.16
C VAL A 62 -19.69 -11.67 10.97
N LEU A 63 -18.47 -11.98 11.42
CA LEU A 63 -18.20 -13.17 12.23
C LEU A 63 -19.02 -13.20 13.53
N ARG A 64 -19.20 -12.05 14.19
CA ARG A 64 -20.05 -11.96 15.39
C ARG A 64 -21.51 -12.24 15.07
N ALA A 65 -22.01 -11.74 13.94
CA ALA A 65 -23.38 -11.99 13.51
C ALA A 65 -23.60 -13.48 13.16
N GLU A 66 -22.66 -14.09 12.44
CA GLU A 66 -22.70 -15.53 12.11
C GLU A 66 -22.69 -16.40 13.37
N MET A 67 -21.81 -16.12 14.33
CA MET A 67 -21.79 -16.85 15.62
C MET A 67 -23.09 -16.66 16.41
N ALA A 68 -23.69 -15.47 16.38
CA ALA A 68 -24.96 -15.21 17.04
C ALA A 68 -26.10 -16.01 16.39
N GLY A 69 -26.12 -16.08 15.04
CA GLY A 69 -27.05 -16.90 14.28
C GLY A 69 -26.93 -18.38 14.63
N LEU A 70 -25.71 -18.94 14.52
CA LEU A 70 -25.46 -20.35 14.85
C LEU A 70 -25.89 -20.71 16.28
N ARG A 71 -25.68 -19.81 17.25
CA ARG A 71 -26.14 -20.02 18.63
C ARG A 71 -27.67 -20.02 18.73
N ALA A 72 -28.36 -19.15 17.99
CA ALA A 72 -29.81 -19.11 17.97
C ALA A 72 -30.39 -20.38 17.35
N ASP A 73 -29.81 -20.85 16.24
CA ASP A 73 -30.21 -22.08 15.56
C ASP A 73 -30.05 -23.29 16.48
N LEU A 74 -28.87 -23.45 17.11
CA LEU A 74 -28.62 -24.54 18.07
C LEU A 74 -29.58 -24.50 19.26
N ASN A 75 -29.90 -23.31 19.79
CA ASN A 75 -30.86 -23.19 20.89
C ASN A 75 -32.27 -23.61 20.46
N THR A 76 -32.64 -23.31 19.21
CA THR A 76 -33.93 -23.69 18.63
C THR A 76 -34.01 -25.21 18.47
N GLU A 77 -33.02 -25.82 17.83
CA GLU A 77 -32.95 -27.28 17.64
C GLU A 77 -32.97 -28.02 18.99
N MET A 78 -32.24 -27.53 19.99
CA MET A 78 -32.25 -28.12 21.34
C MET A 78 -33.58 -27.97 22.07
N ALA A 79 -34.36 -26.92 21.79
CA ALA A 79 -35.69 -26.75 22.34
C ALA A 79 -36.68 -27.72 21.70
N GLU A 80 -36.60 -27.90 20.37
CA GLU A 80 -37.41 -28.86 19.61
C GLU A 80 -37.16 -30.30 20.08
N LEU A 81 -35.90 -30.71 20.23
CA LEU A 81 -35.52 -32.03 20.74
C LEU A 81 -35.99 -32.32 22.17
N ARG A 82 -36.28 -31.29 22.97
CA ARG A 82 -36.82 -31.45 24.34
C ARG A 82 -38.34 -31.50 24.37
N SER A 83 -39.00 -31.02 23.32
CA SER A 83 -40.46 -31.05 23.20
C SER A 83 -40.99 -32.34 22.58
N ASP A 84 -40.13 -33.11 21.90
CA ASP A 84 -40.38 -34.48 21.43
C ASP A 84 -40.11 -35.53 22.52
#